data_AF-A0A8J6KVV3-F1
#
_entry.id   AF-A0A8J6KVV3-F1
#
_cell.length_a   1.000
_cell.length_b   1.000
_cell.length_c   1.000
_cell.angle_alpha   90.00
_cell.angle_beta   90.00
_cell.angle_gamma   90.00
#
_symmetry.space_group_name_H-M   'P 1'
#
loop_
_entity.id
_entity.type
_entity.pdbx_description
1 polymer ?
#
loop_
_entity_poly.entity_id
_entity_poly.type
_entity_poly.pdbx_seq_one_letter_code
_entity_poly.pdbx_strand_id
1 'polypeptide(L)'
;MERTMKVQALGDNPTVGYMAAKKHLEINTGHSTIETLWQKAEADKNDKSVNDLVILPFETALLSSGFSLENPQTHTNRIYRIIKMV
;
A
#
# COMPACT_ATOMS: atom_id res chain seq x y z
N MET A 1 -6.10 -2.10 16.31
CA MET A 1 -6.27 -3.41 16.97
C MET A 1 -5.35 -4.48 16.36
N GLU A 2 -5.31 -4.63 15.03
CA GLU A 2 -4.42 -5.60 14.33
C GLU A 2 -2.96 -5.55 14.82
N ARG A 3 -2.37 -4.35 14.90
CA ARG A 3 -0.99 -4.16 15.39
C ARG A 3 -0.79 -4.67 16.82
N THR A 4 -1.72 -4.37 17.73
CA THR A 4 -1.64 -4.76 19.15
C THR A 4 -1.77 -6.27 19.32
N MET A 5 -2.60 -6.92 18.50
CA MET A 5 -2.76 -8.38 18.54
C MET A 5 -1.53 -9.12 18.00
N LYS A 6 -0.89 -8.58 16.94
CA LYS A 6 0.33 -9.15 16.35
C LYS A 6 1.56 -9.13 17.27
N VAL A 7 1.60 -8.23 18.26
CA VAL A 7 2.75 -8.08 19.17
C VAL A 7 2.56 -8.81 20.51
N GLN A 8 1.45 -9.53 20.68
CA GLN A 8 1.16 -10.26 21.92
C GLN A 8 2.01 -11.52 22.02
N ALA A 9 2.92 -11.59 23.01
CA ALA A 9 3.90 -12.67 23.18
C ALA A 9 3.31 -14.02 23.66
N LEU A 10 2.11 -14.01 24.26
CA LEU A 10 1.48 -15.17 24.90
C LEU A 10 0.21 -15.67 24.18
N GLY A 11 0.00 -15.28 22.91
CA GLY A 11 -1.16 -15.71 22.13
C GLY A 11 -0.84 -16.91 21.25
N ASP A 12 -1.59 -18.00 21.37
CA ASP A 12 -1.57 -19.07 20.37
C ASP A 12 -1.91 -18.48 18.99
N ASN A 13 -1.11 -18.83 17.99
CA ASN A 13 -1.10 -18.19 16.66
C ASN A 13 -2.07 -18.76 15.57
N PRO A 14 -3.14 -19.55 15.83
CA PRO A 14 -4.02 -20.03 14.75
C PRO A 14 -5.17 -19.08 14.39
N THR A 15 -5.41 -17.98 15.12
CA THR A 15 -6.55 -17.08 14.89
C THR A 15 -6.27 -15.88 13.97
N VAL A 16 -5.01 -15.65 13.58
CA VAL A 16 -4.61 -14.45 12.82
C VAL A 16 -5.28 -14.38 11.43
N GLY A 17 -5.53 -15.53 10.80
CA GLY A 17 -6.18 -15.60 9.49
C GLY A 17 -7.67 -15.26 9.52
N TYR A 18 -8.39 -15.64 10.58
CA TYR A 18 -9.82 -15.34 10.76
C TYR A 18 -10.07 -13.91 11.25
N MET A 19 -9.06 -13.25 11.82
CA MET A 19 -9.14 -11.90 12.38
C MET A 19 -8.59 -10.81 11.44
N ALA A 20 -8.07 -11.18 10.27
CA ALA A 20 -7.62 -10.24 9.25
C ALA A 20 -8.84 -9.59 8.58
N ALA A 21 -9.26 -8.43 9.09
CA ALA A 21 -10.31 -7.64 8.45
C ALA A 21 -9.90 -7.25 7.02
N LYS A 22 -10.87 -7.26 6.09
CA LYS A 22 -10.68 -6.72 4.73
C LYS A 22 -10.34 -5.23 4.85
N LYS A 23 -9.26 -4.82 4.19
CA LYS A 23 -8.83 -3.43 4.13
C LYS A 23 -9.45 -2.78 2.91
N HIS A 24 -10.08 -1.63 3.09
CA HIS A 24 -10.64 -0.83 2.00
C HIS A 24 -9.76 0.41 1.79
N LEU A 25 -9.32 0.63 0.56
CA LEU A 25 -8.62 1.85 0.17
C LEU A 25 -9.65 2.88 -0.28
N GLU A 26 -9.82 3.94 0.49
CA GLU A 26 -10.63 5.09 0.09
C GLU A 26 -9.80 6.04 -0.78
N ILE A 27 -10.41 6.54 -1.85
CA ILE A 27 -9.75 7.40 -2.84
C ILE A 27 -10.48 8.75 -2.90
N ASN A 28 -9.72 9.85 -2.80
CA ASN A 28 -10.23 11.19 -3.05
C ASN A 28 -10.06 11.55 -4.54
N THR A 29 -11.16 11.60 -5.28
CA THR A 29 -11.17 11.90 -6.72
C THR A 29 -10.81 13.35 -7.05
N GLY A 30 -10.92 14.29 -6.10
CA GLY A 30 -10.56 15.69 -6.30
C GLY A 30 -9.06 15.98 -6.10
N HIS A 31 -8.25 14.99 -5.73
CA HIS A 31 -6.82 15.17 -5.52
C HIS A 31 -6.06 15.02 -6.85
N SER A 32 -5.26 16.03 -7.21
CA SER A 32 -4.53 16.09 -8.49
C SER A 32 -3.66 14.86 -8.77
N THR A 33 -3.05 14.27 -7.73
CA THR A 33 -2.28 13.01 -7.86
C THR A 33 -3.14 11.84 -8.34
N ILE A 34 -4.37 11.70 -7.83
CA ILE A 34 -5.28 10.61 -8.24
C ILE A 34 -5.72 10.81 -9.69
N GLU A 35 -6.05 12.05 -10.07
CA GLU A 35 -6.39 12.39 -11.45
C GLU A 35 -5.24 12.08 -12.41
N THR A 36 -4.00 12.43 -12.03
CA THR A 36 -2.80 12.13 -12.83
C THR A 36 -2.57 10.63 -12.98
N LEU A 37 -2.76 9.85 -11.91
CA LEU A 37 -2.66 8.40 -11.94
C LEU A 37 -3.72 7.78 -12.87
N TRP A 38 -4.94 8.30 -12.82
CA TRP A 38 -6.03 7.85 -13.69
C TRP A 38 -5.71 8.12 -15.17
N GLN A 39 -5.26 9.34 -15.50
CA GLN A 39 -4.87 9.69 -16.88
C GLN A 39 -3.72 8.81 -17.39
N LYS A 40 -2.70 8.54 -16.56
CA LYS A 40 -1.58 7.64 -16.92
C LYS A 40 -2.06 6.21 -17.16
N ALA A 41 -2.94 5.69 -16.30
CA ALA A 41 -3.48 4.34 -16.45
C ALA A 41 -4.37 4.20 -17.69
N GLU A 42 -5.13 5.23 -18.06
CA GLU A 42 -5.92 5.24 -19.29
C GLU A 42 -5.04 5.37 -20.54
N ALA A 43 -3.94 6.10 -20.48
CA ALA A 43 -3.00 6.26 -21.60
C ALA A 43 -2.27 4.95 -21.94
N ASP A 44 -1.78 4.21 -20.94
CA ASP A 44 -1.17 2.89 -21.15
C ASP A 44 -1.33 1.99 -19.91
N LYS A 45 -2.24 1.01 -20.02
CA LYS A 45 -2.49 0.01 -18.97
C LYS A 45 -1.32 -0.96 -18.76
N ASN A 46 -0.40 -1.06 -19.72
CA ASN A 46 0.74 -1.96 -19.66
C ASN A 46 2.02 -1.25 -19.21
N ASP A 47 1.96 0.06 -18.93
CA ASP A 47 3.10 0.81 -18.41
C ASP A 47 3.51 0.23 -17.05
N LYS A 48 4.71 -0.35 -17.02
CA LYS A 48 5.26 -0.99 -15.81
C LYS A 48 5.47 0.03 -14.68
N SER A 49 5.64 1.31 -14.99
CA SER A 49 5.78 2.38 -14.00
C SER A 49 4.47 2.70 -13.29
N VAL A 50 3.32 2.52 -13.95
CA VAL A 50 1.99 2.78 -13.36
C VAL A 50 1.73 1.86 -12.16
N ASN A 51 2.16 0.61 -12.23
CA ASN A 51 2.05 -0.30 -11.07
C ASN A 51 2.80 0.23 -9.84
N ASP A 52 4.03 0.73 -10.03
CA ASP A 52 4.79 1.29 -8.90
C ASP A 52 4.16 2.60 -8.40
N LEU A 53 3.65 3.43 -9.31
CA LEU A 53 2.97 4.68 -8.98
C LEU A 53 1.62 4.48 -8.27
N VAL A 54 0.95 3.35 -8.46
CA VAL A 54 -0.32 3.01 -7.76
C VAL A 54 -0.03 2.33 -6.42
N ILE A 55 0.93 1.41 -6.37
CA ILE A 55 1.22 0.67 -5.13
C ILE A 55 1.87 1.58 -4.08
N LEU A 56 2.69 2.55 -4.49
CA LEU A 56 3.38 3.43 -3.55
C LEU A 56 2.39 4.27 -2.68
N PRO A 57 1.39 4.98 -3.25
CA PRO A 57 0.34 5.64 -2.48
C PRO A 57 -0.47 4.68 -1.60
N PHE A 58 -0.74 3.46 -2.07
CA PHE A 58 -1.44 2.45 -1.26
C PHE A 58 -0.65 2.07 -0.01
N GLU A 59 0.63 1.72 -0.16
CA GLU A 59 1.49 1.36 1.00
C GLU A 59 1.71 2.56 1.92
N THR A 60 1.80 3.76 1.36
CA THR A 60 1.89 5.01 2.13
C THR A 60 0.62 5.24 2.95
N ALA A 61 -0.56 5.07 2.36
CA ALA A 61 -1.86 5.17 3.04
C ALA A 61 -2.02 4.09 4.11
N LEU A 62 -1.53 2.87 3.84
CA LEU A 62 -1.54 1.76 4.79
C LEU A 62 -0.71 2.12 6.04
N LEU A 63 0.50 2.66 5.83
CA LEU A 63 1.38 3.09 6.91
C LEU A 63 0.80 4.26 7.71
N SER A 64 0.30 5.30 7.03
CA SER A 64 -0.27 6.49 7.69
C SER A 64 -1.55 6.17 8.46
N SER A 65 -2.32 5.16 8.02
CA SER A 65 -3.52 4.67 8.71
C SER A 65 -3.20 3.72 9.87
N GLY A 66 -1.92 3.51 10.20
CA GLY A 66 -1.49 2.74 11.37
C GLY A 66 -1.43 1.22 11.15
N PHE A 67 -1.49 0.76 9.90
CA PHE A 67 -1.24 -0.65 9.56
C PHE A 67 0.25 -0.90 9.35
N SER A 68 0.65 -2.15 9.53
CA SER A 68 2.03 -2.60 9.25
C SER A 68 2.15 -3.04 7.80
N LEU A 69 3.28 -2.70 7.18
CA LEU A 69 3.66 -3.27 5.87
C LEU A 69 4.03 -4.75 6.06
N GLU A 70 3.63 -5.59 5.11
CA GLU A 70 4.02 -7.02 5.10
C GLU A 70 5.51 -7.20 4.81
N ASN A 71 6.03 -6.43 3.85
CA ASN A 71 7.45 -6.45 3.49
C ASN A 71 7.98 -5.03 3.29
N PRO A 72 8.59 -4.43 4.33
CA PRO A 72 9.18 -3.09 4.24
C PRO A 72 10.27 -2.97 3.17
N GLN A 73 11.02 -4.04 2.88
CA GLN A 73 12.08 -4.01 1.86
C GLN A 73 11.50 -3.77 0.46
N THR A 74 10.35 -4.37 0.14
CA THR A 74 9.67 -4.18 -1.15
C THR A 74 9.23 -2.73 -1.33
N HIS A 75 8.68 -2.12 -0.27
CA HIS A 75 8.29 -0.70 -0.27
C HIS A 75 9.49 0.21 -0.51
N THR A 76 10.60 -0.01 0.21
CA THR A 76 11.84 0.75 0.04
C THR A 76 12.42 0.60 -1.38
N ASN A 77 12.44 -0.62 -1.92
CA ASN A 77 12.90 -0.87 -3.29
C ASN A 77 12.04 -0.11 -4.32
N ARG A 78 10.73 -0.02 -4.09
CA ARG A 78 9.81 0.76 -4.94
C ARG A 78 10.12 2.26 -4.87
N ILE A 79 10.37 2.81 -3.67
CA ILE A 79 10.81 4.20 -3.52
C ILE A 79 12.08 4.45 -4.35
N TYR A 80 13.08 3.58 -4.25
CA TYR A 80 14.31 3.72 -5.03
C TYR A 80 14.07 3.64 -6.55
N ARG A 81 13.14 2.81 -7.01
CA ARG A 81 12.77 2.77 -8.44
C ARG A 81 12.15 4.08 -8.90
N ILE A 82 11.23 4.66 -8.11
CA ILE A 82 10.61 5.95 -8.43
C ILE A 82 11.65 7.07 -8.46
N ILE A 83 12.54 7.15 -7.45
CA ILE A 83 13.61 8.15 -7.42
C ILE A 83 14.52 8.04 -8.64
N LYS A 84 14.79 6.82 -9.13
CA LYS A 84 15.60 6.60 -10.34
C LYS A 84 14.91 7.01 -11.64
N MET A 85 13.58 7.12 -11.64
CA MET A 85 12.78 7.50 -12.82
C MET A 85 12.57 9.03 -12.93
N VAL A 86 12.79 9.77 -11.84
CA VAL A 86 12.82 11.24 -11.81
C VAL A 86 14.16 11.73 -12.36
#